data_AF-A0A5B6ZF03-F1
#
_entry.id   AF-A0A5B6ZF03-F1
#
_cell.length_a   1.000
_cell.length_b   1.000
_cell.length_c   1.000
_cell.angle_alpha   90.00
_cell.angle_beta   90.00
_cell.angle_gamma   90.00
#
_symmetry.space_group_name_H-M   'P 1'
#
loop_
_entity.id
_entity.type
_entity.pdbx_description
1 polymer ?
#
loop_
_entity_poly.entity_id
_entity_poly.type
_entity_poly.pdbx_seq_one_letter_code
_entity_poly.pdbx_strand_id
1 'polypeptide(L)'
;ERMETTSVSKLFICLSIALLLGTQLIQCSVTYDKKAIIINGHRRILISGSIHYPRSTPEMWEDLIQKAKEGGLDVIETYVFWNVHEPSPGNYNFEGRYDLVRFIKTIQKA
;
A
#
# COMPACT_ATOMS: atom_id res chain seq x y z
N GLU A 1 47.39 -18.70 -9.52
CA GLU A 1 46.08 -19.37 -9.66
C GLU A 1 45.30 -19.59 -8.35
N ARG A 2 45.87 -20.12 -7.26
CA ARG A 2 45.10 -20.46 -6.03
C ARG A 2 44.61 -19.26 -5.18
N MET A 3 45.08 -18.05 -5.45
CA MET A 3 44.75 -16.83 -4.68
C MET A 3 43.57 -16.03 -5.28
N GLU A 4 43.35 -16.15 -6.59
CA GLU A 4 42.23 -15.52 -7.31
C GLU A 4 40.89 -16.19 -6.97
N THR A 5 40.91 -17.53 -6.85
CA THR A 5 39.71 -18.34 -6.60
C THR A 5 39.10 -18.10 -5.21
N THR A 6 39.91 -17.77 -4.22
CA THR A 6 39.47 -17.42 -2.86
C THR A 6 38.84 -16.03 -2.79
N SER A 7 39.27 -15.09 -3.64
CA SER A 7 38.70 -13.74 -3.72
C SER A 7 37.30 -13.77 -4.35
N VAL A 8 37.16 -14.49 -5.47
CA VAL A 8 35.87 -14.67 -6.17
C VAL A 8 34.86 -15.38 -5.27
N SER A 9 35.27 -16.43 -4.55
CA SER A 9 34.39 -17.16 -3.63
C SER A 9 33.86 -16.29 -2.49
N LYS A 10 34.70 -15.40 -1.92
CA LYS A 10 34.28 -14.44 -0.90
C LYS A 10 33.29 -13.42 -1.43
N LEU A 11 33.51 -12.94 -2.67
CA LEU A 11 32.60 -12.00 -3.33
C LEU A 11 31.23 -12.63 -3.59
N PHE A 12 31.21 -13.89 -4.07
CA PHE A 12 29.95 -14.65 -4.23
C PHE A 12 29.22 -14.85 -2.91
N ILE A 13 29.93 -15.17 -1.82
CA ILE A 13 29.32 -15.34 -0.50
C ILE A 13 28.74 -14.00 0.00
N CYS A 14 29.49 -12.90 -0.11
CA CYS A 14 28.99 -11.57 0.25
C CYS A 14 27.77 -11.15 -0.58
N LEU A 15 27.78 -11.40 -1.89
CA LEU A 15 26.65 -11.11 -2.77
C LEU A 15 25.41 -11.95 -2.41
N SER A 16 25.62 -13.22 -2.04
CA SER A 16 24.54 -14.12 -1.63
C SER A 16 23.93 -13.69 -0.29
N ILE A 17 24.76 -13.28 0.68
CA ILE A 17 24.30 -12.75 1.97
C ILE A 17 23.57 -11.41 1.77
N ALA A 18 24.06 -10.53 0.90
CA ALA A 18 23.39 -9.28 0.57
C ALA A 18 22.04 -9.52 -0.12
N LEU A 19 21.93 -10.54 -0.97
CA LEU A 19 20.67 -10.94 -1.61
C LEU A 19 19.66 -11.51 -0.60
N LEU A 20 20.12 -12.34 0.35
CA LEU A 20 19.31 -12.90 1.44
C LEU A 20 18.86 -11.84 2.45
N LEU A 21 19.71 -10.86 2.76
CA LEU A 21 19.35 -9.71 3.61
C LEU A 21 18.46 -8.70 2.87
N GLY A 22 18.57 -8.64 1.53
CA GLY A 22 17.77 -7.77 0.67
C GLY A 22 16.34 -8.28 0.44
N THR A 23 16.08 -9.56 0.69
CA THR A 23 14.71 -10.11 0.69
C THR A 23 14.01 -9.79 2.01
N GLN A 24 13.72 -8.52 2.26
CA GLN A 24 12.58 -8.19 3.10
C GLN A 24 11.32 -8.58 2.32
N LEU A 25 10.78 -9.76 2.60
CA LEU A 25 9.41 -10.08 2.21
C LEU A 25 8.52 -9.03 2.88
N ILE A 26 7.91 -8.15 2.10
CA ILE A 26 6.82 -7.30 2.58
C ILE A 26 5.64 -8.25 2.85
N GLN A 27 5.67 -8.92 3.99
CA GLN A 27 4.54 -9.69 4.47
C GLN A 27 3.58 -8.72 5.14
N CYS A 28 2.49 -8.40 4.45
CA CYS A 28 1.29 -7.90 5.12
C CYS A 28 0.43 -9.12 5.49
N SER A 29 0.43 -9.48 6.77
CA SER A 29 -0.42 -10.57 7.28
C SER A 29 -1.64 -9.96 7.96
N VAL A 30 -2.83 -10.33 7.48
CA VAL A 30 -4.10 -9.92 8.07
C VAL A 30 -4.87 -11.18 8.46
N THR A 31 -5.16 -11.32 9.75
CA THR A 31 -5.99 -12.39 10.30
C THR A 31 -6.91 -11.80 11.36
N TYR A 32 -7.66 -12.63 12.08
CA TYR A 32 -8.55 -12.19 13.15
C TYR A 32 -8.72 -13.29 14.18
N ASP A 33 -9.08 -12.89 15.40
CA ASP A 33 -9.56 -13.81 16.42
C ASP A 33 -10.92 -13.35 16.96
N LYS A 34 -11.38 -13.94 18.07
CA LYS A 34 -12.68 -13.62 18.68
C LYS A 34 -12.79 -12.17 19.18
N LYS A 35 -11.69 -11.40 19.23
CA LYS A 35 -11.63 -10.08 19.86
C LYS A 35 -11.19 -8.97 18.91
N ALA A 36 -10.34 -9.26 17.91
CA ALA A 36 -9.77 -8.21 17.06
C ALA A 36 -9.29 -8.71 15.70
N ILE A 37 -9.13 -7.75 14.79
CA ILE A 37 -8.30 -7.94 13.58
C ILE A 37 -6.84 -7.92 14.02
N ILE A 38 -6.02 -8.79 13.42
CA ILE A 38 -4.60 -8.92 13.68
C ILE A 38 -3.85 -8.55 12.41
N ILE A 39 -3.10 -7.45 12.46
CA ILE A 39 -2.28 -6.96 11.35
C ILE A 39 -0.81 -7.11 11.75
N ASN A 40 -0.06 -7.89 10.98
CA ASN A 40 1.37 -8.18 11.22
C ASN A 40 1.65 -8.68 12.65
N GLY A 41 0.77 -9.56 13.16
CA GLY A 41 0.89 -10.12 14.51
C GLY A 41 0.36 -9.24 15.64
N HIS A 42 -0.05 -7.99 15.36
CA HIS A 42 -0.58 -7.07 16.35
C HIS A 42 -2.11 -7.00 16.28
N ARG A 43 -2.80 -7.22 17.42
CA ARG A 43 -4.25 -6.96 17.54
C ARG A 43 -4.52 -5.46 17.42
N ARG A 44 -5.49 -5.08 16.59
CA ARG A 44 -5.87 -3.69 16.33
C ARG A 44 -7.40 -3.54 16.37
N ILE A 45 -7.85 -2.42 16.94
CA ILE A 45 -9.19 -1.90 16.68
C ILE A 45 -9.02 -0.87 15.58
N LEU A 46 -9.68 -1.08 14.45
CA LEU A 46 -9.61 -0.17 13.30
C LEU A 46 -10.66 0.92 13.48
N ILE A 47 -10.23 2.18 13.42
CA ILE A 47 -11.11 3.34 13.43
C ILE A 47 -11.15 3.87 12.00
N SER A 48 -12.20 3.49 11.29
CA SER A 48 -12.32 3.78 9.87
C SER A 48 -13.21 4.98 9.58
N GLY A 49 -12.86 5.73 8.54
CA GLY A 49 -13.75 6.73 7.94
C GLY A 49 -13.77 6.62 6.42
N SER A 50 -14.94 6.88 5.83
CA SER A 50 -15.14 6.74 4.40
C SER A 50 -14.75 8.03 3.64
N ILE A 51 -13.87 7.90 2.65
CA ILE A 51 -13.54 8.97 1.69
C ILE A 51 -13.69 8.40 0.29
N HIS A 52 -14.67 8.89 -0.46
CA HIS A 52 -14.92 8.45 -1.83
C HIS A 52 -14.25 9.40 -2.83
N TYR A 53 -13.11 9.00 -3.39
CA TYR A 53 -12.28 9.84 -4.26
C TYR A 53 -13.03 10.52 -5.42
N PRO A 54 -14.07 9.93 -6.07
CA PRO A 54 -14.78 10.62 -7.14
C PRO A 54 -15.70 11.75 -6.66
N ARG A 55 -16.01 11.80 -5.36
CA ARG A 55 -16.87 12.81 -4.73
C ARG A 55 -16.10 14.06 -4.26
N SER A 56 -14.78 14.10 -4.44
CA SER A 56 -13.91 15.25 -4.20
C SER A 56 -12.96 15.45 -5.38
N THR A 57 -12.26 16.59 -5.44
CA THR A 57 -11.24 16.81 -6.49
C THR A 57 -9.89 16.23 -6.07
N PRO A 58 -9.00 15.87 -7.03
CA PRO A 58 -7.67 15.37 -6.71
C PRO A 58 -6.84 16.26 -5.79
N GLU A 59 -7.05 17.58 -5.88
CA GLU A 59 -6.37 18.60 -5.07
C GLU A 59 -6.83 18.57 -3.61
N MET A 60 -8.03 18.07 -3.34
CA MET A 60 -8.59 17.95 -1.98
C MET A 60 -8.15 16.67 -1.26
N TRP A 61 -7.68 15.64 -1.98
CA TRP A 61 -7.48 14.31 -1.39
C TRP A 61 -6.45 14.32 -0.25
N GLU A 62 -5.32 15.00 -0.43
CA GLU A 62 -4.27 15.10 0.59
C GLU A 62 -4.79 15.73 1.88
N ASP A 63 -5.47 16.87 1.76
CA ASP A 63 -6.05 17.58 2.91
C ASP A 63 -7.14 16.76 3.62
N LEU A 64 -8.02 16.09 2.88
CA LEU A 64 -9.05 15.22 3.45
C LEU A 64 -8.46 14.04 4.22
N ILE A 65 -7.44 13.39 3.65
CA ILE A 65 -6.76 12.25 4.29
C ILE A 65 -6.00 12.72 5.53
N GLN A 66 -5.33 13.86 5.46
CA GLN A 66 -4.60 14.43 6.60
C GLN A 66 -5.55 14.77 7.76
N LYS A 67 -6.69 15.41 7.46
CA LYS A 67 -7.73 15.71 8.46
C LYS A 67 -8.32 14.44 9.08
N ALA A 68 -8.53 13.40 8.28
CA ALA A 68 -8.98 12.09 8.78
C ALA A 68 -7.97 11.50 9.78
N LYS A 69 -6.68 11.53 9.43
CA LYS A 69 -5.59 11.04 10.27
C LYS A 69 -5.45 11.85 11.57
N GLU A 70 -5.51 13.18 11.49
CA GLU A 70 -5.51 14.09 12.65
C GLU A 70 -6.74 13.90 13.54
N GLY A 71 -7.87 13.54 12.94
CA GLY A 71 -9.10 13.15 13.64
C GLY A 71 -9.03 11.77 14.31
N GLY A 72 -7.92 11.06 14.21
CA GLY A 72 -7.68 9.77 14.87
C GLY A 72 -8.10 8.55 14.06
N LEU A 73 -8.42 8.71 12.77
CA LEU A 73 -8.68 7.58 11.88
C LEU A 73 -7.36 6.90 11.50
N ASP A 74 -7.34 5.56 11.51
CA ASP A 74 -6.20 4.76 11.07
C ASP A 74 -6.51 3.91 9.82
N VAL A 75 -7.76 3.97 9.34
CA VAL A 75 -8.20 3.30 8.12
C VAL A 75 -9.08 4.23 7.28
N ILE A 76 -8.76 4.35 6.00
CA ILE A 76 -9.67 4.95 5.01
C ILE A 76 -10.41 3.86 4.27
N GLU A 77 -11.74 3.97 4.22
CA GLU A 77 -12.60 3.14 3.38
C GLU A 77 -13.03 3.91 2.12
N THR A 78 -13.06 3.25 0.97
CA THR A 78 -13.54 3.88 -0.27
C THR A 78 -14.31 2.92 -1.17
N TYR A 79 -15.29 3.45 -1.92
CA TYR A 79 -15.98 2.73 -2.98
C TYR A 79 -15.26 2.95 -4.30
N VAL A 80 -15.23 1.91 -5.13
CA VAL A 80 -14.84 2.00 -6.55
C VAL A 80 -16.11 1.97 -7.39
N PHE A 81 -16.43 3.10 -8.02
CA PHE A 81 -17.69 3.29 -8.74
C PHE A 81 -17.56 2.73 -10.16
N TRP A 82 -18.08 1.52 -10.39
CA TRP A 82 -17.91 0.84 -11.68
C TRP A 82 -18.41 1.67 -12.87
N ASN A 83 -19.56 2.34 -12.73
CA ASN A 83 -20.16 3.13 -13.80
C ASN A 83 -19.28 4.29 -14.32
N VAL A 84 -18.38 4.85 -13.50
CA VAL A 84 -17.43 5.88 -13.98
C VAL A 84 -16.14 5.27 -14.51
N HIS A 85 -15.79 4.05 -14.05
CA HIS A 85 -14.60 3.34 -14.48
C HIS A 85 -14.80 2.53 -15.75
N GLU A 86 -16.02 2.14 -16.09
CA GLU A 86 -16.38 1.50 -17.36
C GLU A 86 -17.71 2.08 -17.86
N PRO A 87 -17.71 3.33 -18.38
CA PRO A 87 -18.93 3.99 -18.89
C PRO A 87 -19.58 3.27 -20.07
N SER A 88 -18.82 2.48 -20.82
CA SER A 88 -19.31 1.54 -21.83
C SER A 88 -18.45 0.27 -21.82
N PRO A 89 -18.96 -0.90 -22.22
CA PRO A 89 -18.23 -2.15 -22.16
C PRO A 89 -16.85 -2.07 -22.81
N GLY A 90 -15.80 -2.43 -22.06
CA GLY A 90 -14.40 -2.39 -22.48
C GLY A 90 -13.74 -1.02 -22.57
N ASN A 91 -14.47 0.07 -22.29
CA ASN A 91 -13.93 1.44 -22.27
C ASN A 91 -13.65 1.87 -20.83
N TYR A 92 -12.39 1.78 -20.41
CA TYR A 92 -12.00 2.06 -19.03
C TYR A 92 -11.51 3.50 -18.81
N ASN A 93 -11.89 4.10 -17.69
CA ASN A 93 -11.46 5.44 -17.30
C ASN A 93 -10.83 5.44 -15.90
N PHE A 94 -9.55 5.81 -15.81
CA PHE A 94 -8.80 6.00 -14.57
C PHE A 94 -8.09 7.36 -14.55
N GLU A 95 -8.60 8.34 -15.31
CA GLU A 95 -7.99 9.66 -15.45
C GLU A 95 -8.57 10.68 -14.46
N GLY A 96 -7.83 11.74 -14.20
CA GLY A 96 -8.29 12.89 -13.41
C GLY A 96 -8.77 12.48 -12.02
N ARG A 97 -10.05 12.77 -11.71
CA ARG A 97 -10.67 12.43 -10.41
C ARG A 97 -11.06 10.96 -10.28
N TYR A 98 -10.98 10.18 -11.35
CA TYR A 98 -11.21 8.74 -11.33
C TYR A 98 -9.91 7.96 -11.16
N ASP A 99 -8.77 8.62 -10.92
CA ASP A 99 -7.50 7.94 -10.69
C ASP A 99 -7.45 7.29 -9.29
N LEU A 100 -8.00 6.07 -9.21
CA LEU A 100 -7.98 5.24 -8.01
C LEU A 100 -6.54 4.99 -7.53
N VAL A 101 -5.59 4.78 -8.44
CA VAL A 101 -4.21 4.44 -8.09
C VAL A 101 -3.53 5.63 -7.42
N ARG A 102 -3.69 6.84 -7.96
CA ARG A 102 -3.19 8.07 -7.34
C ARG A 102 -3.82 8.26 -5.96
N PHE A 103 -5.13 8.09 -5.82
CA PHE A 103 -5.80 8.22 -4.52
C PHE A 103 -5.23 7.24 -3.47
N ILE A 104 -5.08 5.95 -3.81
CA ILE A 104 -4.49 4.94 -2.90
C ILE A 104 -3.03 5.28 -2.55
N LYS A 105 -2.23 5.74 -3.52
CA LYS A 105 -0.86 6.20 -3.28
C LYS A 105 -0.80 7.44 -2.39
N THR A 106 -1.78 8.33 -2.49
CA THR A 106 -1.90 9.48 -1.58
C THR A 106 -2.18 9.02 -0.16
N ILE A 107 -3.07 8.03 0.05
CA ILE A 107 -3.31 7.43 1.37
C ILE A 107 -2.02 6.80 1.92
N GLN A 108 -1.28 6.05 1.11
CA GLN A 108 -0.04 5.38 1.54
C GLN A 108 1.04 6.37 2.03
N LYS A 109 1.05 7.60 1.50
CA LYS A 109 2.03 8.64 1.86
C LYS A 109 1.68 9.38 3.16
N ALA A 110 0.42 9.37 3.58
CA ALA A 110 -0.07 10.15 4.71
C ALA A 110 0.34 9.55 6.04
#